data_AF-A0A914TFN6-F1
#
_entry.id   AF-A0A914TFN6-F1
#
_cell.length_a   1.000
_cell.length_b   1.000
_cell.length_c   1.000
_cell.angle_alpha   90.00
_cell.angle_beta   90.00
_cell.angle_gamma   90.00
#
_symmetry.space_group_name_H-M   'P 1'
#
loop_
_entity.id
_entity.type
_entity.pdbx_description
1 polymer ?
#
loop_
_entity_poly.entity_id
_entity_poly.type
_entity_poly.pdbx_seq_one_letter_code
_entity_poly.pdbx_strand_id
1 'polypeptide(L)'
;MVSRNITIILLLFTLTFSSTFGLLKDYYCGIGFFSKIASFLSTIVCDRDTLNLCCEAHDICYDSENRTRAECDTAFCECSNEAEKDKFCRWWIGVSHCRMVKALGEKPYARSHRIFLIPDEAI
;
A
#
# COMPACT_ATOMS: atom_id res chain seq x y z
N MET A 1 -22.17 -36.14 3.63
CA MET A 1 -22.53 -35.55 4.94
C MET A 1 -21.32 -34.80 5.48
N VAL A 2 -21.37 -33.47 5.48
CA VAL A 2 -20.33 -32.63 6.11
C VAL A 2 -20.68 -32.51 7.60
N SER A 3 -19.73 -32.80 8.50
CA SER A 3 -19.97 -32.73 9.95
C SER A 3 -20.33 -31.30 10.36
N ARG A 4 -21.20 -31.16 11.37
CA ARG A 4 -21.58 -29.85 11.95
C ARG A 4 -20.34 -29.05 12.37
N ASN A 5 -19.30 -29.72 12.85
CA ASN A 5 -18.02 -29.10 13.21
C ASN A 5 -17.26 -28.59 11.98
N ILE A 6 -17.28 -29.34 10.87
CA ILE A 6 -16.65 -28.92 9.60
C ILE A 6 -17.39 -27.70 9.03
N THR A 7 -18.71 -27.67 9.15
CA THR A 7 -19.53 -26.52 8.69
C THR A 7 -19.21 -25.25 9.48
N ILE A 8 -19.05 -25.36 10.80
CA ILE A 8 -18.64 -24.23 11.67
C ILE A 8 -17.23 -23.75 11.31
N ILE A 9 -16.28 -24.67 11.11
CA ILE A 9 -14.90 -24.33 10.72
C ILE A 9 -14.88 -23.59 9.38
N LEU A 10 -15.64 -24.06 8.38
CA LEU A 10 -15.74 -23.39 7.09
C LEU A 10 -16.36 -22.00 7.20
N LEU A 11 -17.42 -21.83 8.00
CA LEU A 11 -18.03 -20.51 8.23
C LEU A 11 -17.06 -19.54 8.91
N LEU A 12 -16.35 -19.99 9.95
CA LEU A 12 -15.32 -19.19 10.62
C LEU A 12 -14.18 -18.82 9.66
N PHE A 13 -13.74 -19.75 8.82
CA PHE A 13 -12.71 -19.50 7.82
C PHE A 13 -13.17 -18.50 6.75
N THR A 14 -14.43 -18.59 6.29
CA THR A 14 -14.98 -17.61 5.32
C THR A 14 -15.15 -16.21 5.91
N LEU A 15 -15.55 -16.10 7.18
CA LEU A 15 -15.71 -14.82 7.86
C LEU A 15 -14.35 -14.15 8.11
N THR A 16 -13.35 -14.91 8.57
CA THR A 16 -12.00 -14.37 8.79
C THR A 16 -11.31 -14.02 7.47
N PHE A 17 -11.47 -14.85 6.44
CA PHE A 17 -10.89 -14.61 5.12
C PHE A 17 -11.47 -13.37 4.42
N SER A 18 -12.79 -13.17 4.49
CA SER A 18 -13.44 -12.00 3.88
C SER A 18 -13.00 -10.70 4.56
N SER A 19 -12.85 -10.73 5.88
CA SER A 19 -12.46 -9.56 6.69
C SER A 19 -11.01 -9.16 6.44
N THR A 20 -10.10 -10.12 6.37
CA THR A 20 -8.68 -9.85 6.09
C THR A 20 -8.46 -9.42 4.64
N PHE A 21 -9.25 -9.95 3.70
CA PHE A 21 -9.21 -9.54 2.31
C PHE A 21 -9.67 -8.09 2.11
N GLY A 22 -10.73 -7.66 2.83
CA GLY A 22 -11.18 -6.26 2.81
C GLY A 22 -10.12 -5.29 3.32
N LEU A 23 -9.47 -5.62 4.43
CA LEU A 23 -8.41 -4.77 5.02
C LEU A 23 -7.22 -4.54 4.09
N LEU A 24 -6.83 -5.55 3.31
CA LEU A 24 -5.71 -5.44 2.37
C LEU A 24 -6.10 -4.72 1.08
N LYS A 25 -7.38 -4.73 0.71
CA LYS A 25 -7.89 -4.03 -0.47
C LYS A 25 -7.72 -2.51 -0.33
N ASP A 26 -8.05 -1.96 0.83
CA ASP A 26 -7.99 -0.53 1.12
C ASP A 26 -6.61 -0.09 1.66
N TYR A 27 -5.62 -0.97 1.60
CA TYR A 27 -4.24 -0.69 1.96
C TYR A 27 -3.42 -0.36 0.73
N TYR A 28 -2.93 0.87 0.62
CA TYR A 28 -2.26 1.43 -0.56
C TYR A 28 -0.74 1.26 -0.51
N CYS A 29 -0.14 1.12 0.67
CA CYS A 29 1.31 0.99 0.77
C CYS A 29 1.82 -0.33 0.16
N GLY A 30 2.24 -0.29 -1.11
CA GLY A 30 2.87 -1.40 -1.80
C GLY A 30 2.35 -1.60 -3.22
N ILE A 31 3.24 -2.01 -4.12
CA ILE A 31 2.98 -2.16 -5.56
C ILE A 31 2.22 -3.44 -5.96
N GLY A 32 1.84 -4.30 -5.00
CA GLY A 32 1.18 -5.58 -5.25
C GLY A 32 0.88 -6.33 -3.95
N PHE A 33 0.20 -7.48 -4.05
CA PHE A 33 -0.30 -8.21 -2.87
C PHE A 33 0.78 -8.52 -1.83
N PHE A 34 1.91 -9.10 -2.25
CA PHE A 34 2.99 -9.47 -1.32
C PHE A 34 3.69 -8.27 -0.68
N SER A 35 3.90 -7.18 -1.43
CA SER A 35 4.52 -5.97 -0.87
C SER A 35 3.57 -5.21 0.06
N LYS A 36 2.27 -5.22 -0.23
CA LYS A 36 1.23 -4.70 0.68
C LYS A 36 1.22 -5.46 2.01
N ILE A 37 1.25 -6.80 1.98
CA ILE A 37 1.36 -7.60 3.22
C ILE A 37 2.66 -7.30 3.96
N ALA A 38 3.80 -7.25 3.26
CA ALA A 38 5.08 -6.97 3.89
C ALA A 38 5.10 -5.57 4.55
N SER A 39 4.59 -4.55 3.86
CA SER A 39 4.44 -3.20 4.42
C SER A 39 3.52 -3.20 5.64
N PHE A 40 2.35 -3.84 5.54
CA PHE A 40 1.36 -3.92 6.61
C PHE A 40 1.92 -4.58 7.89
N LEU A 41 2.69 -5.65 7.74
CA LEU A 41 3.33 -6.35 8.87
C LEU A 41 4.50 -5.54 9.44
N SER A 42 5.28 -4.89 8.57
CA SER A 42 6.46 -4.10 8.99
C SER A 42 6.09 -2.86 9.80
N THR A 43 4.82 -2.45 9.79
CA THR A 43 4.32 -1.22 10.42
C THR A 43 3.32 -1.49 11.55
N ILE A 44 3.23 -2.73 12.04
CA ILE A 44 2.23 -3.14 13.04
C ILE A 44 2.32 -2.36 14.37
N VAL A 45 3.49 -1.82 14.71
CA VAL A 45 3.73 -1.01 15.91
C VAL A 45 3.67 0.50 15.67
N CYS A 46 3.37 0.93 14.44
CA CYS A 46 3.37 2.32 13.99
C CYS A 46 1.96 2.78 13.60
N ASP A 47 1.78 4.08 13.38
CA ASP A 47 0.52 4.64 12.89
C ASP A 47 0.32 4.33 11.40
N ARG A 48 -0.15 3.12 11.15
CA ARG A 48 -0.35 2.59 9.81
C ARG A 48 -1.46 3.28 9.05
N ASP A 49 -2.50 3.75 9.72
CA ASP A 49 -3.63 4.39 9.05
C ASP A 49 -3.20 5.72 8.45
N THR A 50 -2.42 6.51 9.21
CA THR A 50 -1.87 7.77 8.70
C THR A 50 -0.81 7.52 7.62
N LEU A 51 0.04 6.50 7.77
CA LEU A 51 0.97 6.09 6.70
C LEU A 51 0.23 5.69 5.42
N ASN A 52 -0.89 4.97 5.55
CA ASN A 52 -1.69 4.51 4.41
C ASN A 52 -2.27 5.67 3.61
N LEU A 53 -2.71 6.75 4.27
CA LEU A 53 -3.13 7.99 3.61
C LEU A 53 -2.00 8.64 2.80
N CYS A 54 -0.76 8.62 3.33
CA CYS A 54 0.40 9.10 2.56
C CYS A 54 0.69 8.23 1.34
N CYS A 55 0.50 6.90 1.44
CA CYS A 55 0.65 6.00 0.31
C CYS A 55 -0.43 6.22 -0.76
N GLU A 56 -1.69 6.41 -0.36
CA GLU A 56 -2.77 6.75 -1.28
C GLU A 56 -2.47 8.07 -2.03
N ALA A 57 -2.03 9.11 -1.31
CA ALA A 57 -1.63 10.38 -1.92
C ALA A 57 -0.43 10.24 -2.88
N HIS A 58 0.50 9.32 -2.60
CA HIS A 58 1.64 9.02 -3.47
C HIS A 58 1.21 8.34 -4.76
N ASP A 59 0.32 7.34 -4.67
CA ASP A 59 -0.24 6.66 -5.84
C ASP A 59 -1.02 7.64 -6.72
N ILE A 60 -1.85 8.51 -6.13
CA ILE A 60 -2.55 9.59 -6.85
C ILE A 60 -1.55 10.54 -7.54
N CYS A 61 -0.45 10.90 -6.88
CA CYS A 61 0.59 11.73 -7.48
C CYS A 61 1.27 11.04 -8.67
N TYR A 62 1.50 9.73 -8.59
CA TYR A 62 2.04 8.92 -9.67
C TYR A 62 1.11 8.85 -10.88
N ASP A 63 -0.20 8.96 -10.70
CA ASP A 63 -1.18 8.99 -11.78
C ASP A 63 -1.30 10.38 -12.45
N SER A 64 -0.68 11.43 -11.89
CA SER A 64 -0.74 12.79 -12.41
C SER A 64 0.31 13.05 -13.50
N GLU A 65 -0.15 13.38 -14.72
CA GLU A 65 0.70 13.71 -15.88
C GLU A 65 1.67 14.90 -15.66
N ASN A 66 1.35 15.80 -14.73
CA ASN A 66 2.12 17.03 -14.47
C ASN A 66 3.10 16.91 -13.29
N ARG A 67 3.32 15.71 -12.76
CA ARG A 67 4.20 15.49 -11.60
C ARG A 67 5.30 14.53 -11.95
N THR A 68 6.53 14.90 -11.60
CA THR A 68 7.68 14.02 -11.72
C THR A 68 7.71 13.01 -10.57
N ARG A 69 8.32 11.85 -10.81
CA ARG A 69 8.56 10.85 -9.77
C ARG A 69 9.24 11.45 -8.53
N ALA A 70 10.24 12.30 -8.74
CA ALA A 70 11.03 12.89 -7.66
C ALA A 70 10.18 13.80 -6.77
N GLU A 71 9.23 14.55 -7.34
CA GLU A 71 8.28 15.37 -6.57
C GLU A 71 7.35 14.48 -5.74
N CYS A 72 6.75 13.44 -6.35
CA CYS A 72 5.87 12.53 -5.65
C CYS A 72 6.59 11.78 -4.51
N ASP A 73 7.78 11.24 -4.78
CA ASP A 73 8.58 10.55 -3.76
C ASP A 73 8.99 11.48 -2.61
N THR A 74 9.26 12.75 -2.90
CA THR A 74 9.62 13.74 -1.87
C THR A 74 8.40 14.10 -1.03
N ALA A 75 7.26 14.38 -1.65
CA ALA A 75 6.00 14.65 -0.96
C ALA A 75 5.57 13.47 -0.08
N PHE A 76 5.74 12.23 -0.55
CA PHE A 76 5.49 11.04 0.26
C PHE A 76 6.41 10.97 1.50
N CYS A 77 7.71 11.22 1.33
CA CYS A 77 8.66 11.22 2.43
C CYS A 77 8.35 12.30 3.47
N GLU A 78 7.90 13.48 3.04
CA GLU A 78 7.46 14.57 3.92
C GLU A 78 6.19 14.19 4.68
N CYS A 79 5.15 13.75 3.97
CA CYS A 79 3.88 13.28 4.56
C CYS A 79 4.11 12.22 5.63
N SER A 80 4.85 11.16 5.29
CA SER A 80 5.07 10.04 6.20
C SER A 80 5.92 10.39 7.42
N ASN A 81 6.80 11.37 7.32
CA ASN A 81 7.61 11.85 8.44
C ASN A 81 6.82 12.79 9.36
N GLU A 82 5.91 13.61 8.82
CA GLU A 82 5.05 14.52 9.61
C GLU A 82 3.89 13.80 10.29
N ALA A 83 3.35 12.77 9.63
CA ALA A 83 2.28 11.92 10.12
C ALA A 83 2.63 11.18 11.42
N GLU A 84 3.85 10.68 11.51
CA GLU A 84 4.26 9.78 12.58
C GLU A 84 4.88 10.56 13.76
N LYS A 85 4.35 10.33 14.97
CA LYS A 85 4.78 11.02 16.20
C LYS A 85 5.89 10.28 16.92
N ASP A 86 5.96 8.97 16.76
CA ASP A 86 7.01 8.16 17.37
C ASP A 86 8.34 8.26 16.61
N LYS A 87 9.45 8.41 17.35
CA LYS A 87 10.79 8.57 16.75
C LYS A 87 11.27 7.30 16.04
N PHE A 88 10.99 6.14 16.63
CA PHE A 88 11.37 4.86 16.05
C PHE A 88 10.57 4.61 14.77
N CYS A 89 9.26 4.83 14.79
CA CYS A 89 8.42 4.67 13.62
C CYS A 89 8.77 5.66 12.51
N ARG A 90 9.06 6.93 12.80
CA ARG A 90 9.59 7.88 11.78
C ARG A 90 10.87 7.36 11.13
N TRP A 91 11.83 6.92 11.94
CA TRP A 91 13.08 6.35 11.42
C TRP A 91 12.82 5.10 10.57
N TRP A 92 12.00 4.18 11.07
CA TRP A 92 11.69 2.92 10.40
C TRP A 92 10.94 3.13 9.09
N ILE A 93 9.90 3.96 9.07
CA ILE A 93 9.16 4.35 7.87
C ILE A 93 10.08 5.06 6.88
N GLY A 94 10.97 5.93 7.37
CA GLY A 94 12.00 6.57 6.55
C GLY A 94 12.87 5.55 5.80
N VAL A 95 13.29 4.47 6.48
CA VAL A 95 14.11 3.41 5.88
C VAL A 95 13.30 2.47 4.99
N SER A 96 12.14 2.01 5.47
CA SER A 96 11.35 0.94 4.84
C SER A 96 10.44 1.43 3.72
N HIS A 97 10.00 2.70 3.75
CA HIS A 97 9.08 3.25 2.76
C HIS A 97 9.75 4.37 1.95
N CYS A 98 10.19 5.47 2.59
CA CYS A 98 10.72 6.63 1.87
C CYS A 98 11.96 6.29 1.02
N ARG A 99 12.94 5.56 1.57
CA ARG A 99 14.09 5.11 0.76
C ARG A 99 13.69 4.11 -0.31
N MET A 100 12.71 3.25 -0.05
CA MET A 100 12.27 2.25 -1.01
C MET A 100 11.56 2.86 -2.21
N VAL A 101 10.66 3.84 -2.03
CA VAL A 101 10.02 4.52 -3.17
C VAL A 101 11.04 5.26 -4.02
N LYS A 102 12.04 5.93 -3.39
CA LYS A 102 13.11 6.61 -4.12
C LYS A 102 14.00 5.65 -4.92
N ALA A 103 14.28 4.47 -4.37
CA ALA A 103 15.16 3.47 -4.99
C ALA A 103 14.46 2.59 -6.04
N LEU A 104 13.18 2.23 -5.83
CA LEU A 104 12.46 1.22 -6.60
C LEU A 104 11.22 1.77 -7.32
N GLY A 105 10.91 3.06 -7.15
CA GLY A 105 9.70 3.71 -7.66
C GLY A 105 9.66 3.98 -9.17
N GLU A 106 10.77 3.82 -9.89
CA GLU A 106 10.83 4.08 -11.35
C GLU A 106 9.85 3.21 -12.13
N LYS A 107 9.84 1.89 -11.90
CA LYS A 107 8.93 0.97 -12.60
C LYS A 107 7.46 1.22 -12.26
N PRO A 108 7.05 1.39 -10.98
CA PRO A 108 5.68 1.76 -10.64
C PRO A 108 5.24 3.09 -11.27
N TYR A 109 6.07 4.13 -11.21
CA TYR A 109 5.78 5.43 -11.82
C TYR A 109 5.61 5.35 -13.34
N ALA A 110 6.43 4.55 -14.02
CA ALA A 110 6.26 4.33 -15.46
C ALA A 110 5.04 3.46 -15.81
N ARG A 111 4.47 2.72 -14.84
CA ARG A 111 3.24 1.93 -15.05
C ARG A 111 1.98 2.78 -14.89
N SER A 112 1.93 3.69 -13.91
CA SER A 112 0.78 4.60 -13.73
C SER A 112 0.52 5.40 -15.01
N HIS A 113 1.57 5.93 -15.63
CA HIS A 113 1.47 6.66 -16.89
C HIS A 113 1.23 5.78 -18.13
N ARG A 114 1.43 4.47 -18.04
CA ARG A 114 1.16 3.54 -19.16
C ARG A 114 -0.29 3.10 -19.24
N ILE A 115 -1.04 3.18 -18.14
CA ILE A 115 -2.48 2.89 -18.16
C ILE A 115 -3.20 3.88 -19.09
N PHE A 116 -2.72 5.11 -19.21
CA PHE A 116 -3.26 6.11 -20.15
C PHE A 116 -2.93 5.86 -21.63
N LEU A 117 -2.05 4.90 -21.95
CA LEU A 117 -1.62 4.59 -23.33
C LEU A 117 -2.24 3.29 -23.87
N ILE A 118 -3.07 2.59 -23.08
CA ILE A 118 -3.85 1.46 -23.57
C ILE A 118 -5.28 1.96 -23.78
N PRO A 119 -5.76 2.14 -25.03
CA PRO A 119 -7.18 2.36 -25.26
C PRO A 119 -7.96 1.16 -24.70
N ASP A 120 -9.10 1.44 -24.08
CA ASP A 120 -10.02 0.51 -23.37
C ASP A 120 -10.62 -0.64 -24.25
N GLU A 121 -9.96 -1.06 -25.33
CA GLU A 121 -10.43 -2.09 -26.27
C GLU A 121 -9.64 -3.40 -26.21
N ALA A 122 -8.91 -3.68 -25.12
CA ALA A 122 -8.07 -4.89 -25.00
C ALA A 122 -8.33 -5.76 -23.75
N ILE A 123 -9.56 -5.76 -23.23
CA ILE A 123 -10.07 -6.82 -22.32
C ILE A 123 -11.42 -7.31 -22.83
#